data_AF-A0A498KQY3-F1
#
_entry.id   AF-A0A498KQY3-F1
#
_cell.length_a   1.000
_cell.length_b   1.000
_cell.length_c   1.000
_cell.angle_alpha   90.00
_cell.angle_beta   90.00
_cell.angle_gamma   90.00
#
_symmetry.space_group_name_H-M   'P 1'
#
loop_
_entity.id
_entity.type
_entity.pdbx_description
1 polymer ?
#
loop_
_entity_poly.entity_id
_entity_poly.type
_entity_poly.pdbx_seq_one_letter_code
_entity_poly.pdbx_strand_id
1 'polypeptide(L)'
;MSIETESGESAKSTVDQLSRDLGEAIADLPAYQRFEEAKEAVENDEEAQEKIQEFESFREEFMLARQTGEATQEDLRELQAKQEALHDIPVMAEFMQAQNELELHLQEINETISEPLRIDFGQKAGGCCED
;
A
#
# COMPACT_ATOMS: atom_id res chain seq x y z
N MET A 1 -37.97 -20.06 22.94
CA MET A 1 -36.91 -21.05 22.67
C MET A 1 -35.92 -20.35 21.77
N SER A 2 -34.80 -19.94 22.37
CA SER A 2 -33.73 -19.17 21.73
C SER A 2 -32.80 -20.15 21.02
N ILE A 3 -32.84 -20.17 19.69
CA ILE A 3 -31.89 -20.92 18.85
C ILE A 3 -31.17 -20.01 17.83
N GLU A 4 -31.53 -18.73 17.77
CA GLU A 4 -30.94 -17.80 16.80
C GLU A 4 -29.61 -17.20 17.30
N THR A 5 -29.37 -17.20 18.62
CA THR A 5 -28.17 -16.58 19.21
C THR A 5 -26.91 -17.44 19.05
N GLU A 6 -27.02 -18.76 19.11
CA GLU A 6 -25.87 -19.68 19.10
C GLU A 6 -25.24 -19.82 17.70
N SER A 7 -26.08 -19.83 16.65
CA SER A 7 -25.63 -19.92 15.25
C SER A 7 -24.93 -18.64 14.75
N GLY A 8 -25.37 -17.47 15.22
CA GLY A 8 -24.75 -16.18 14.85
C GLY A 8 -23.38 -15.95 15.52
N GLU A 9 -23.23 -16.40 16.77
CA GLU A 9 -21.97 -16.31 17.51
C GLU A 9 -20.91 -17.26 16.95
N SER A 10 -21.32 -18.48 16.56
CA SER A 10 -20.51 -19.47 15.84
C SER A 10 -20.02 -18.96 14.47
N ALA A 11 -20.91 -18.37 13.67
CA ALA A 11 -20.56 -17.83 12.36
C ALA A 11 -19.58 -16.65 12.48
N LYS A 12 -19.81 -15.73 13.42
CA LYS A 12 -18.89 -14.62 13.70
C LYS A 12 -17.50 -15.12 14.13
N SER A 13 -17.45 -16.08 15.06
CA SER A 13 -16.19 -16.70 15.49
C SER A 13 -15.45 -17.37 14.33
N THR A 14 -16.18 -17.94 13.36
CA THR A 14 -15.59 -18.56 12.17
C THR A 14 -14.95 -17.52 11.25
N VAL A 15 -15.64 -16.40 10.98
CA VAL A 15 -15.10 -15.29 10.18
C VAL A 15 -13.88 -14.65 10.86
N ASP A 16 -13.92 -14.49 12.19
CA ASP A 16 -12.78 -13.96 12.95
C ASP A 16 -11.56 -14.90 12.88
N GLN A 17 -11.79 -16.22 12.82
CA GLN A 17 -10.70 -17.18 12.63
C GLN A 17 -10.15 -17.13 11.21
N LEU A 18 -11.01 -17.19 10.20
CA LEU A 18 -10.61 -17.13 8.79
C LEU A 18 -9.85 -15.85 8.45
N SER A 19 -10.22 -14.71 9.04
CA SER A 19 -9.49 -13.45 8.84
C SER A 19 -8.08 -13.47 9.42
N ARG A 20 -7.88 -14.11 10.59
CA ARG A 20 -6.54 -14.33 11.16
C ARG A 20 -5.72 -15.29 10.29
N ASP A 21 -6.30 -16.44 9.94
CA ASP A 21 -5.62 -17.45 9.14
C ASP A 21 -5.23 -16.90 7.76
N LEU A 22 -6.08 -16.07 7.14
CA LEU A 22 -5.77 -15.38 5.89
C LEU A 22 -4.60 -14.39 6.05
N GLY A 23 -4.59 -13.60 7.13
CA GLY A 23 -3.50 -12.65 7.41
C GLY A 23 -2.16 -13.36 7.61
N GLU A 24 -2.14 -14.47 8.35
CA GLU A 24 -0.95 -15.30 8.53
C GLU A 24 -0.49 -15.90 7.19
N ALA A 25 -1.42 -16.43 6.39
CA ALA A 25 -1.09 -16.98 5.07
C ALA A 25 -0.54 -15.92 4.10
N ILE A 26 -1.04 -14.68 4.16
CA ILE A 26 -0.51 -13.55 3.37
C ILE A 26 0.91 -13.21 3.81
N ALA A 27 1.17 -13.17 5.12
CA ALA A 27 2.50 -12.89 5.65
C ALA A 27 3.55 -13.96 5.23
N ASP A 28 3.09 -15.20 5.04
CA ASP A 28 3.92 -16.31 4.54
C ASP A 28 4.11 -16.31 3.02
N LEU A 29 3.46 -15.42 2.26
CA LEU A 29 3.66 -15.32 0.81
C LEU A 29 5.10 -14.88 0.50
N PRO A 30 5.78 -15.53 -0.47
CA PRO A 30 7.09 -15.08 -0.94
C PRO A 30 7.11 -13.61 -1.38
N ALA A 31 6.02 -13.13 -2.00
CA ALA A 31 5.88 -11.73 -2.39
C ALA A 31 5.84 -10.77 -1.19
N TYR A 32 5.18 -11.15 -0.09
CA TYR A 32 5.13 -10.34 1.13
C TYR A 32 6.51 -10.28 1.80
N GLN A 33 7.18 -11.44 1.91
CA GLN A 33 8.54 -11.52 2.47
C GLN A 33 9.54 -10.68 1.67
N ARG A 34 9.50 -10.77 0.33
CA ARG A 34 10.32 -9.95 -0.57
C ARG A 34 10.04 -8.45 -0.40
N PHE A 35 8.78 -8.08 -0.23
CA PHE A 35 8.39 -6.69 0.04
C PHE A 35 8.98 -6.18 1.36
N GLU A 36 8.89 -6.95 2.45
CA GLU A 36 9.48 -6.58 3.75
C GLU A 36 11.01 -6.45 3.66
N GLU A 37 11.69 -7.41 3.00
CA GLU A 37 13.14 -7.36 2.80
C GLU A 37 13.57 -6.15 1.96
N ALA A 38 12.86 -5.86 0.86
CA ALA A 38 13.16 -4.72 0.01
C ALA A 38 12.90 -3.38 0.72
N LYS A 39 11.86 -3.32 1.56
CA LYS A 39 11.58 -2.17 2.42
C LYS A 39 12.70 -1.93 3.41
N GLU A 40 13.14 -2.98 4.12
CA GLU A 40 14.28 -2.89 5.05
C GLU A 40 15.57 -2.47 4.32
N ALA A 41 15.78 -2.94 3.09
CA ALA A 41 16.92 -2.53 2.28
C ALA A 41 16.90 -1.03 1.97
N VAL A 42 15.73 -0.47 1.61
CA VAL A 42 15.57 0.97 1.40
C VAL A 42 15.80 1.75 2.70
N GLU A 43 15.25 1.29 3.82
CA GLU A 43 15.40 1.94 5.14
C GLU A 43 16.86 2.01 5.61
N ASN A 44 17.67 1.02 5.24
CA ASN A 44 19.08 0.93 5.61
C ASN A 44 20.04 1.54 4.58
N ASP A 45 19.56 2.03 3.44
CA ASP A 45 20.39 2.59 2.37
C ASP A 45 20.49 4.12 2.49
N GLU A 46 21.69 4.62 2.81
CA GLU A 46 21.92 6.06 3.06
C GLU A 46 21.61 6.93 1.84
N GLU A 47 21.92 6.46 0.62
CA GLU A 47 21.68 7.20 -0.63
C GLU A 47 20.17 7.30 -0.91
N ALA A 48 19.45 6.19 -0.75
CA ALA A 48 17.99 6.16 -0.87
C ALA A 48 17.35 7.10 0.15
N GLN A 49 17.76 7.06 1.42
CA GLN A 49 17.20 7.93 2.46
C GLN A 49 17.46 9.42 2.17
N GLU A 50 18.66 9.80 1.70
CA GLU A 50 18.95 11.17 1.30
C GLU A 50 18.03 11.62 0.15
N LYS A 51 17.87 10.78 -0.88
CA LYS A 51 17.03 11.11 -2.04
C LYS A 51 15.54 11.15 -1.74
N ILE A 52 15.05 10.30 -0.83
CA ILE A 52 13.68 10.37 -0.31
C ILE A 52 13.47 11.74 0.35
N GLN A 53 14.36 12.16 1.24
CA GLN A 53 14.23 13.45 1.94
C GLN A 53 14.27 14.64 0.98
N GLU A 54 15.17 14.62 -0.01
CA GLU A 54 15.25 15.66 -1.05
C GLU A 54 13.94 15.74 -1.86
N PHE A 55 13.39 14.58 -2.26
CA PHE A 55 12.16 14.51 -3.03
C PHE A 55 10.95 14.98 -2.21
N GLU A 56 10.80 14.53 -0.97
CA GLU A 56 9.69 14.89 -0.11
C GLU A 56 9.67 16.38 0.22
N SER A 57 10.83 16.95 0.54
CA SER A 57 10.96 18.39 0.80
C SER A 57 10.53 19.20 -0.43
N PHE A 58 11.02 18.83 -1.61
CA PHE A 58 10.65 19.52 -2.85
C PHE A 58 9.17 19.34 -3.21
N ARG A 59 8.60 18.14 -2.97
CA ARG A 59 7.19 17.87 -3.19
C ARG A 59 6.30 18.75 -2.30
N GLU A 60 6.67 18.95 -1.04
CA GLU A 60 5.94 19.82 -0.12
C GLU A 60 5.97 21.29 -0.58
N GLU A 61 7.15 21.78 -0.95
CA GLU A 61 7.32 23.13 -1.52
C GLU A 61 6.49 23.31 -2.79
N PHE A 62 6.53 22.34 -3.71
CA PHE A 62 5.74 22.35 -4.93
C PHE A 62 4.23 22.37 -4.65
N MET A 63 3.77 21.59 -3.67
CA MET A 63 2.34 21.57 -3.30
C MET A 63 1.89 22.91 -2.71
N LEU A 64 2.72 23.58 -1.91
CA LEU A 64 2.46 24.93 -1.42
C LEU A 64 2.41 25.94 -2.57
N ALA A 65 3.41 25.93 -3.45
CA ALA A 65 3.45 26.81 -4.62
C ALA A 65 2.24 26.58 -5.54
N ARG A 66 1.77 25.34 -5.67
CA ARG A 66 0.56 25.02 -6.44
C ARG A 66 -0.69 25.59 -5.79
N GLN A 67 -0.77 25.59 -4.47
CA GLN A 67 -1.90 26.17 -3.72
C GLN A 67 -1.94 27.70 -3.82
N THR A 68 -0.78 28.37 -3.81
CA THR A 68 -0.66 29.83 -3.93
C THR A 68 -0.72 30.32 -5.38
N GLY A 69 -0.65 29.42 -6.36
CA GLY A 69 -0.62 29.74 -7.79
C GLY A 69 0.76 30.19 -8.29
N GLU A 70 1.81 29.92 -7.52
CA GLU A 70 3.20 30.26 -7.80
C GLU A 70 3.97 29.12 -8.47
N ALA A 71 3.42 27.90 -8.51
CA ALA A 71 4.05 26.75 -9.15
C ALA A 71 4.26 26.97 -10.65
N THR A 72 5.46 26.66 -11.11
CA THR A 72 5.88 26.81 -12.49
C THR A 72 5.99 25.46 -13.22
N GLN A 73 6.12 25.52 -14.55
CA GLN A 73 6.45 24.34 -15.36
C GLN A 73 7.87 23.83 -15.13
N GLU A 74 8.76 24.69 -14.62
CA GLU A 74 10.12 24.28 -14.26
C GLU A 74 10.11 23.45 -12.99
N ASP A 75 9.34 23.88 -11.98
CA ASP A 75 9.18 23.13 -10.73
C ASP A 75 8.57 21.75 -10.98
N LEU A 76 7.59 21.65 -11.90
CA LEU A 76 7.02 20.35 -12.28
C LEU A 76 8.07 19.43 -12.92
N ARG A 77 8.94 19.96 -13.77
CA ARG A 77 10.04 19.17 -14.38
C ARG A 77 11.07 18.74 -13.35
N GLU A 78 11.40 19.61 -12.40
CA GLU A 78 12.32 19.27 -11.32
C GLU A 78 11.73 18.21 -10.38
N LEU A 79 10.43 18.29 -10.05
CA LEU A 79 9.74 17.26 -9.28
C LEU A 79 9.83 15.90 -9.97
N GLN A 80 9.57 15.85 -11.27
CA GLN A 80 9.66 14.64 -12.08
C GLN A 80 11.08 14.09 -12.13
N ALA A 81 12.08 14.95 -12.32
CA ALA A 81 13.49 14.54 -12.35
C ALA A 81 13.95 13.96 -10.99
N LYS A 82 13.53 14.57 -9.87
CA LYS A 82 13.83 14.04 -8.52
C LYS A 82 13.14 12.70 -8.28
N GLN A 83 11.90 12.54 -8.76
CA GLN A 83 11.19 11.25 -8.68
C GLN A 83 11.90 10.15 -9.49
N GLU A 84 12.28 10.45 -10.72
CA GLU A 84 13.00 9.51 -11.59
C GLU A 84 14.34 9.12 -10.98
N ALA A 85 15.11 10.09 -10.49
CA ALA A 85 16.38 9.84 -9.81
C ALA A 85 16.21 8.97 -8.55
N LEU A 86 15.12 9.13 -7.80
CA LEU A 86 14.81 8.28 -6.66
C LEU A 86 14.49 6.85 -7.09
N HIS A 87 13.67 6.68 -8.13
CA HIS A 87 13.29 5.37 -8.66
C HIS A 87 14.45 4.61 -9.32
N ASP A 88 15.45 5.32 -9.84
CA ASP A 88 16.64 4.73 -10.46
C ASP A 88 17.61 4.09 -9.44
N ILE A 89 17.45 4.36 -8.14
CA ILE A 89 18.27 3.76 -7.09
C ILE A 89 17.94 2.25 -7.01
N PRO A 90 18.93 1.34 -7.07
CA PRO A 90 18.68 -0.09 -7.14
C PRO A 90 17.77 -0.65 -6.04
N VAL A 91 17.95 -0.22 -4.79
CA VAL A 91 17.11 -0.67 -3.66
C VAL A 91 15.68 -0.14 -3.78
N MET A 92 15.49 1.06 -4.32
CA MET A 92 14.16 1.63 -4.55
C MET A 92 13.45 0.93 -5.70
N ALA A 93 14.15 0.65 -6.80
CA ALA A 93 13.61 -0.11 -7.93
C ALA A 93 13.12 -1.50 -7.50
N GLU A 94 13.92 -2.20 -6.68
CA GLU A 94 13.55 -3.51 -6.12
C GLU A 94 12.34 -3.41 -5.19
N PHE A 95 12.30 -2.41 -4.30
CA PHE A 95 11.15 -2.15 -3.44
C PHE A 95 9.86 -1.90 -4.24
N MET A 96 9.93 -1.05 -5.27
CA MET A 96 8.78 -0.79 -6.14
C MET A 96 8.32 -2.05 -6.88
N GLN A 97 9.25 -2.88 -7.34
CA GLN A 97 8.89 -4.15 -7.98
C GLN A 97 8.19 -5.10 -7.00
N ALA A 98 8.74 -5.26 -5.78
CA ALA A 98 8.17 -6.11 -4.75
C ALA A 98 6.79 -5.61 -4.28
N GLN A 99 6.62 -4.30 -4.15
CA GLN A 99 5.34 -3.67 -3.83
C GLN A 99 4.28 -3.97 -4.90
N ASN A 100 4.59 -3.77 -6.18
CA ASN A 100 3.66 -4.05 -7.27
C ASN A 100 3.25 -5.53 -7.31
N GLU A 101 4.18 -6.45 -7.09
CA GLU A 101 3.90 -7.89 -7.02
C GLU A 101 2.96 -8.24 -5.87
N LEU A 102 3.20 -7.67 -4.68
CA LEU A 102 2.34 -7.84 -3.51
C LEU A 102 0.94 -7.26 -3.76
N GLU A 103 0.84 -6.06 -4.35
CA GLU A 103 -0.44 -5.41 -4.65
C GLU A 103 -1.31 -6.25 -5.58
N LEU A 104 -0.71 -6.88 -6.61
CA LEU A 104 -1.44 -7.79 -7.50
C LEU A 104 -2.03 -8.99 -6.74
N HIS A 105 -1.26 -9.62 -5.86
CA HIS A 105 -1.78 -10.73 -5.04
C HIS A 105 -2.89 -10.27 -4.09
N LEU A 106 -2.73 -9.11 -3.45
CA LEU A 106 -3.75 -8.56 -2.55
C LEU A 106 -5.03 -8.19 -3.31
N GLN A 107 -4.92 -7.70 -4.54
CA GLN A 107 -6.06 -7.43 -5.39
C GLN A 107 -6.83 -8.71 -5.74
N GLU A 108 -6.14 -9.78 -6.15
CA GLU A 108 -6.78 -11.08 -6.45
C GLU A 108 -7.51 -11.66 -5.22
N ILE A 109 -6.91 -11.52 -4.04
CA ILE A 109 -7.54 -11.90 -2.77
C ILE A 109 -8.80 -11.06 -2.52
N ASN A 110 -8.72 -9.73 -2.71
CA ASN A 110 -9.88 -8.86 -2.55
C ASN A 110 -11.02 -9.22 -3.50
N GLU A 111 -10.71 -9.47 -4.77
CA GLU A 111 -11.69 -9.88 -5.78
C GLU A 111 -12.37 -11.20 -5.37
N THR A 112 -11.61 -12.17 -4.88
CA THR A 112 -12.12 -13.47 -4.40
C THR A 112 -13.03 -13.32 -3.17
N ILE A 113 -12.65 -12.47 -2.20
CA ILE A 113 -13.47 -12.18 -1.03
C ILE A 113 -14.75 -11.43 -1.42
N SER A 114 -14.65 -10.54 -2.40
CA SER A 114 -15.74 -9.69 -2.86
C SER A 114 -16.73 -10.42 -3.77
N GLU A 115 -16.33 -11.48 -4.48
CA GLU A 115 -17.19 -12.25 -5.39
C GLU A 115 -18.54 -12.70 -4.77
N PRO A 116 -18.59 -13.30 -3.56
CA PRO A 116 -19.85 -13.65 -2.91
C PRO A 116 -20.56 -12.45 -2.27
N LEU A 117 -19.92 -11.28 -2.22
CA LEU A 117 -20.45 -10.07 -1.60
C LEU A 117 -21.08 -9.17 -2.67
N ARG A 118 -22.07 -8.37 -2.28
CA ARG A 118 -22.64 -7.31 -3.14
C ARG A 118 -21.90 -5.99 -3.00
N ILE A 119 -20.68 -6.03 -2.47
CA ILE A 119 -19.81 -4.89 -2.18
C ILE A 119 -18.37 -5.29 -2.47
N ASP A 120 -17.55 -4.31 -2.82
CA ASP A 120 -16.09 -4.47 -2.81
C ASP A 120 -15.61 -4.41 -1.35
N PHE A 121 -15.11 -5.54 -0.85
CA PHE A 121 -14.66 -5.67 0.53
C PHE A 121 -13.52 -4.69 0.83
N GLY A 122 -12.48 -4.69 0.01
CA GLY A 122 -11.28 -3.87 0.18
C GLY A 122 -11.60 -2.39 0.09
N GLN A 123 -12.44 -1.97 -0.84
CA GLN A 123 -12.89 -0.58 -0.94
C GLN A 123 -13.68 -0.15 0.30
N LYS A 124 -14.61 -0.99 0.79
CA LYS A 124 -15.45 -0.65 1.96
C LYS A 124 -14.70 -0.75 3.29
N ALA A 125 -13.76 -1.67 3.41
CA ALA A 125 -12.96 -1.86 4.62
C ALA A 125 -11.77 -0.89 4.70
N GLY A 126 -11.18 -0.53 3.55
CA GLY A 126 -9.99 0.32 3.45
C GLY A 126 -10.24 1.79 3.81
N GLY A 127 -11.49 2.24 3.91
CA GLY A 127 -11.86 3.55 4.47
C GLY A 127 -11.37 4.78 3.68
N CYS A 128 -10.67 4.61 2.56
CA CYS A 128 -10.18 5.72 1.77
C CYS A 128 -11.26 6.21 0.79
N CYS A 129 -11.79 7.40 1.10
CA CYS A 129 -12.46 8.32 0.18
C CYS A 129 -13.75 7.80 -0.50
N GLU A 130 -14.81 7.62 0.31
CA GLU A 130 -16.17 7.94 -0.15
C GLU A 130 -16.63 9.20 0.60
N ASP A 131 -16.06 10.35 0.24
CA ASP A 131 -16.63 11.69 0.46
C ASP A 131 -16.55 12.48 -0.85
#